data_AF-A0A9D2PXV5-F1
#
_entry.id   AF-A0A9D2PXV5-F1
#
_cell.length_a   1.000
_cell.length_b   1.000
_cell.length_c   1.000
_cell.angle_alpha   90.00
_cell.angle_beta   90.00
_cell.angle_gamma   90.00
#
_symmetry.space_group_name_H-M   'P 1'
#
loop_
_entity.id
_entity.type
_entity.pdbx_description
1 polymer ?
#
loop_
_entity_poly.entity_id
_entity_poly.type
_entity_poly.pdbx_seq_one_letter_code
_entity_poly.pdbx_strand_id
1 'polypeptide(L)' 'MGGYLSSIMDIGELLLKYGAEVSRVEDTMGRLCKAYGFVRADVFTITSSIIATVTLPDERSITQTRRIKE' A
#
# COMPACT_ATOMS: atom_id res chain seq x y z
N MET A 1 -11.91 3.38 7.55
CA MET A 1 -10.67 2.60 7.32
C MET A 1 -10.34 2.43 5.83
N GLY A 2 -11.28 2.03 4.97
CA GLY A 2 -11.00 1.86 3.52
C GLY A 2 -10.44 3.11 2.82
N GLY A 3 -10.83 4.31 3.26
CA GLY A 3 -10.26 5.57 2.78
C GLY A 3 -8.77 5.75 3.09
N TYR A 4 -8.29 5.25 4.25
CA TYR A 4 -6.87 5.33 4.61
C TYR A 4 -6.01 4.46 3.69
N LEU A 5 -6.50 3.27 3.30
CA LEU A 5 -5.79 2.42 2.35
C LEU A 5 -5.61 3.12 1.01
N SER A 6 -6.65 3.81 0.51
CA SER A 6 -6.55 4.58 -0.74
C SER A 6 -5.48 5.66 -0.67
N SER A 7 -5.40 6.41 0.44
CA SER A 7 -4.36 7.43 0.62
C SER A 7 -2.95 6.83 0.70
N ILE A 8 -2.80 5.65 1.32
CA ILE A 8 -1.52 4.93 1.36
C ILE A 8 -1.15 4.45 -0.06
N MET A 9 -2.11 4.01 -0.87
CA MET A 9 -1.88 3.69 -2.28
C MET A 9 -1.44 4.91 -3.09
N ASP A 10 -1.98 6.10 -2.81
CA ASP A 10 -1.54 7.37 -3.44
C ASP A 10 -0.08 7.68 -3.11
N ILE A 11 0.32 7.48 -1.84
CA ILE A 11 1.72 7.65 -1.41
C ILE A 11 2.62 6.63 -2.12
N GLY A 12 2.23 5.36 -2.15
CA GLY A 12 2.98 4.31 -2.83
C GLY A 12 3.21 4.61 -4.32
N GLU A 13 2.16 5.08 -5.00
CA GLU A 13 2.24 5.52 -6.40
C GLU A 13 3.22 6.67 -6.58
N LEU A 14 3.16 7.70 -5.73
CA LEU A 14 4.10 8.83 -5.80
C LEU A 14 5.54 8.37 -5.60
N LEU A 15 5.80 7.56 -4.57
CA LEU A 15 7.14 7.03 -4.32
C LEU A 15 7.69 6.30 -5.55
N LEU A 16 6.89 5.41 -6.13
CA LEU A 16 7.31 4.63 -7.29
C LEU A 16 7.51 5.51 -8.54
N LYS A 17 6.62 6.48 -8.79
CA LYS A 17 6.74 7.43 -9.91
C LYS A 17 7.99 8.30 -9.83
N TYR A 18 8.42 8.65 -8.63
CA TYR A 18 9.65 9.43 -8.40
C TYR A 18 10.90 8.55 -8.23
N GLY A 19 10.83 7.27 -8.61
CA GLY A 19 12.00 6.39 -8.68
C GLY A 19 12.45 5.80 -7.34
N ALA A 20 11.57 5.77 -6.33
CA ALA A 20 11.87 5.03 -5.11
C ALA A 20 12.02 3.54 -5.41
N GLU A 21 13.00 2.91 -4.76
CA GLU A 21 13.19 1.47 -4.83
C GLU A 21 11.94 0.73 -4.33
N VAL A 22 11.59 -0.38 -4.98
CA VAL A 22 10.42 -1.21 -4.64
C VAL A 22 10.36 -1.55 -3.15
N SER A 23 11.50 -1.95 -2.57
CA SER A 23 11.61 -2.28 -1.14
C SER A 23 11.27 -1.10 -0.22
N ARG A 24 11.61 0.14 -0.62
CA ARG A 24 11.27 1.35 0.12
C ARG A 24 9.78 1.68 0.02
N VAL A 25 9.17 1.45 -1.14
CA VAL A 25 7.72 1.61 -1.33
C VAL A 25 6.97 0.67 -0.40
N GLU A 26 7.34 -0.61 -0.41
CA GLU A 26 6.71 -1.64 0.43
C GLU A 26 6.89 -1.37 1.93
N ASP A 27 8.12 -1.06 2.38
CA ASP A 27 8.41 -0.72 3.78
C ASP A 27 7.63 0.52 4.23
N THR A 28 7.59 1.57 3.41
CA THR A 28 6.87 2.80 3.74
C THR A 28 5.37 2.56 3.86
N MET A 29 4.77 1.89 2.87
CA MET A 29 3.34 1.56 2.89
C MET A 29 2.99 0.63 4.05
N GLY A 30 3.82 -0.38 4.33
CA GLY A 30 3.62 -1.28 5.47
C GLY A 30 3.63 -0.56 6.81
N ARG A 31 4.56 0.38 7.01
CA ARG A 31 4.62 1.23 8.21
C ARG A 31 3.40 2.13 8.35
N LEU A 32 2.94 2.75 7.25
CA LEU A 32 1.73 3.55 7.25
C LEU A 32 0.51 2.69 7.60
N CYS A 33 0.35 1.52 6.99
CA CYS A 33 -0.75 0.62 7.30
C CYS A 33 -0.77 0.26 8.80
N LYS A 34 0.38 -0.07 9.38
CA LYS A 34 0.47 -0.34 10.82
C LYS A 34 0.10 0.87 11.67
N ALA A 35 0.56 2.07 11.30
CA ALA A 35 0.24 3.31 12.01
C ALA A 35 -1.26 3.67 11.96
N TYR A 36 -1.94 3.33 10.87
CA TYR A 36 -3.38 3.55 10.70
C TYR A 36 -4.26 2.42 11.25
N GLY A 37 -3.68 1.46 11.99
CA GLY A 37 -4.43 0.45 12.74
C GLY A 37 -4.85 -0.78 11.93
N PHE A 38 -4.24 -1.02 10.77
CA PHE A 38 -4.37 -2.31 10.10
C PHE A 38 -3.55 -3.37 10.85
N VAL A 39 -4.18 -4.51 11.16
CA VAL A 39 -3.57 -5.58 11.96
C VAL A 39 -2.51 -6.33 11.16
N ARG A 40 -2.75 -6.46 9.86
CA ARG A 40 -1.82 -7.05 8.89
C ARG A 40 -1.83 -6.22 7.61
N ALA A 41 -0.67 -6.11 6.99
CA ALA A 41 -0.51 -5.45 5.70
C ALA A 41 0.53 -6.21 4.87
N ASP A 42 0.09 -6.79 3.76
CA ASP A 42 0.95 -7.44 2.76
C ASP A 42 0.94 -6.52 1.52
N VAL A 43 2.08 -5.90 1.23
CA VAL A 43 2.27 -4.99 0.09
C VAL A 43 3.21 -5.65 -0.90
N PHE A 44 2.79 -5.72 -2.16
CA PHE A 44 3.55 -6.23 -3.28
C PHE A 44 3.63 -5.16 -4.36
N THR A 45 4.84 -4.77 -4.73
CA THR A 45 5.08 -3.70 -5.69
C THR A 45 5.98 -4.15 -6.82
N ILE A 46 5.61 -3.79 -8.04
CA ILE A 46 6.46 -3.78 -9.23
C ILE A 46 6.35 -2.41 -9.88
N THR A 47 7.26 -2.07 -10.79
CA THR A 47 7.33 -0.76 -11.46
C THR A 47 6.01 -0.30 -12.07
N SER A 48 5.16 -1.22 -12.52
CA SER A 48 3.88 -0.92 -13.18
C SER A 48 2.63 -1.14 -12.31
N SER A 49 2.78 -1.67 -11.09
CA SER A 49 1.62 -2.03 -10.26
C SER A 49 1.96 -2.15 -8.78
N ILE A 50 1.03 -1.69 -7.94
CA ILE A 50 1.05 -1.88 -6.49
C ILE A 50 -0.17 -2.70 -6.12
N ILE A 51 0.01 -3.73 -5.31
CA ILE A 51 -1.05 -4.56 -4.74
C ILE A 51 -0.88 -4.52 -3.23
N ALA A 52 -1.89 -4.07 -2.51
CA ALA A 52 -1.89 -4.04 -1.05
C ALA A 52 -3.10 -4.81 -0.51
N THR A 53 -2.84 -5.79 0.34
CA THR A 53 -3.87 -6.51 1.10
C THR A 53 -3.71 -6.17 2.56
N VAL A 54 -4.75 -5.64 3.18
CA VAL A 54 -4.76 -5.28 4.60
C VAL A 54 -5.86 -6.01 5.35
N THR A 55 -5.57 -6.42 6.58
CA THR A 55 -6.54 -7.01 7.49
C THR A 55 -6.92 -6.00 8.57
N LEU A 56 -8.21 -5.80 8.73
CA LEU A 56 -8.82 -4.94 9.73
C LEU A 56 -8.93 -5.65 11.08
N PRO A 57 -9.13 -4.90 12.18
CA PRO A 57 -9.37 -5.50 13.50
C PRO A 57 -10.59 -6.41 13.60
N ASP A 58 -11.55 -6.26 12.69
CA ASP A 58 -12.75 -7.11 12.59
C ASP A 58 -12.55 -8.32 11.67
N GLU A 59 -11.28 -8.70 11.44
CA GLU A 59 -10.83 -9.82 10.60
C GLU A 59 -11.18 -9.71 9.11
N ARG A 60 -11.86 -8.64 8.69
CA ARG A 60 -12.10 -8.40 7.27
C ARG A 60 -10.80 -8.05 6.58
N SER A 61 -10.61 -8.59 5.38
CA SER A 61 -9.48 -8.25 4.54
C SER A 61 -9.93 -7.44 3.32
N ILE A 62 -9.15 -6.43 2.98
CA ILE A 62 -9.36 -5.58 1.81
C ILE A 62 -8.12 -5.65 0.95
N THR A 63 -8.29 -5.98 -0.33
CA THR A 63 -7.23 -5.90 -1.33
C THR A 63 -7.50 -4.71 -2.25
N GLN A 64 -6.50 -3.86 -2.44
CA GLN A 64 -6.50 -2.83 -3.46
C GLN A 64 -5.34 -3.06 -4.42
N THR A 65 -5.65 -2.92 -5.70
CA THR A 65 -4.67 -2.96 -6.79
C THR A 65 -4.67 -1.62 -7.48
N ARG A 66 -3.48 -1.09 -7.73
CA ARG A 66 -3.30 0.12 -8.52
C ARG A 66 -2.27 -0.10 -9.61
N ARG A 67 -2.71 0.12 -10.83
CA ARG A 67 -1.82 0.19 -11.99
C ARG A 67 -1.17 1.56 -12.04
N ILE A 68 0.15 1.57 -12.16
CA ILE A 68 0.94 2.79 -12.30
C ILE A 68 1.06 3.06 -13.80
N LYS A 69 0.64 4.25 -14.21
CA LYS A 69 0.80 4.76 -15.56
C LYS A 69 1.86 5.85 -15.54
N GLU A 70 2.73 5.83 -16.55
CA GLU A 70 3.69 6.90 -16.83
C GLU A 70 2.98 8.25 -17.00
#